data_AF-A0A2K1X9Q7-F1
#
_entry.id   AF-A0A2K1X9Q7-F1
#
_cell.length_a   1.000
_cell.length_b   1.000
_cell.length_c   1.000
_cell.angle_alpha   90.00
_cell.angle_beta   90.00
_cell.angle_gamma   90.00
#
_symmetry.space_group_name_H-M   'P 1'
#
loop_
_entity.id
_entity.type
_entity.pdbx_description
1 polymer ?
#
loop_
_entity_poly.entity_id
_entity_poly.type
_entity_poly.pdbx_seq_one_letter_code
_entity_poly.pdbx_strand_id
1 'polypeptide(L)'
;MVHMHPLPRIIEFNDFLSALVRIKHYGTVLYLSKQIELLQIERDVCHFSILINCFCRLQRVDFGFSVLGKIIKLGFEPSVMVFSTLINGLCIKGKIVRAVEFFDEMVERGYQPNLHTYTTIIKGLCKIGKTPAAVGLLKKMDNAGCQPNGVTYSTLIDSLCKDRLVK
;
A
#
# COMPACT_ATOMS: atom_id res chain seq x y z
N MET A 1 -19.05 -12.89 -29.21
CA MET A 1 -19.41 -12.81 -27.78
C MET A 1 -19.20 -14.19 -27.18
N VAL A 2 -18.16 -14.41 -26.39
CA VAL A 2 -17.93 -15.71 -25.75
C VAL A 2 -18.73 -15.71 -24.45
N HIS A 3 -19.85 -16.44 -24.43
CA HIS A 3 -20.54 -16.77 -23.19
C HIS A 3 -19.69 -17.80 -22.44
N MET A 4 -19.00 -17.38 -21.38
CA MET A 4 -18.36 -18.30 -20.45
C MET A 4 -19.40 -18.73 -19.41
N HIS A 5 -20.00 -19.89 -19.63
CA HIS A 5 -20.74 -20.62 -18.60
C HIS A 5 -20.04 -21.97 -18.34
N PRO A 6 -19.77 -22.32 -17.07
CA PRO A 6 -20.10 -21.57 -15.85
C PRO A 6 -19.19 -20.34 -15.62
N LEU A 7 -19.70 -19.37 -14.85
CA LEU A 7 -18.91 -18.23 -14.40
C LEU A 7 -17.74 -18.75 -13.54
N PRO A 8 -16.49 -18.33 -13.79
CA PRO A 8 -15.34 -18.76 -13.00
C PRO A 8 -15.52 -18.36 -11.53
N ARG A 9 -14.96 -19.17 -10.63
CA ARG A 9 -15.05 -18.89 -9.19
C ARG A 9 -14.27 -17.61 -8.85
N ILE A 10 -14.67 -16.91 -7.79
CA ILE A 10 -13.99 -15.69 -7.33
C ILE A 10 -12.48 -15.88 -7.14
N ILE A 11 -12.06 -17.08 -6.71
CA ILE A 11 -10.65 -17.44 -6.49
C ILE A 11 -9.87 -17.45 -7.80
N GLU A 12 -10.37 -18.15 -8.82
CA GLU A 12 -9.74 -18.22 -10.16
C GLU A 12 -9.61 -16.83 -10.79
N PHE A 13 -10.62 -15.98 -10.55
CA PHE A 13 -10.59 -14.61 -11.02
C PHE A 13 -9.53 -13.77 -10.28
N ASN A 14 -9.45 -13.88 -8.95
CA ASN A 14 -8.45 -13.20 -8.14
C ASN A 14 -7.02 -13.64 -8.50
N ASP A 15 -6.82 -14.91 -8.83
CA ASP A 15 -5.53 -15.44 -9.31
C ASP A 15 -5.16 -14.84 -10.67
N PHE A 16 -6.13 -14.76 -11.59
CA PHE A 16 -5.93 -14.11 -12.89
C PHE A 16 -5.61 -12.62 -12.74
N LEU A 17 -6.38 -11.88 -11.93
CA LEU A 17 -6.08 -10.48 -11.64
C LEU A 17 -4.71 -10.31 -11.00
N SER A 18 -4.35 -11.18 -10.06
CA SER A 18 -3.04 -11.17 -9.42
C SER A 18 -1.92 -11.42 -10.43
N ALA A 19 -2.15 -12.29 -11.42
CA ALA A 19 -1.22 -12.46 -12.54
C ALA A 19 -1.05 -11.17 -13.35
N LEU A 20 -2.15 -10.48 -13.69
CA LEU A 20 -2.11 -9.19 -14.39
C LEU A 20 -1.40 -8.10 -13.57
N VAL A 21 -1.59 -8.08 -12.24
CA VAL A 21 -0.86 -7.18 -11.33
C VAL A 21 0.65 -7.44 -11.39
N ARG A 22 1.09 -8.72 -11.41
CA ARG A 22 2.51 -9.09 -11.50
C ARG A 22 3.15 -8.60 -12.80
N ILE A 23 2.43 -8.66 -13.92
CA ILE A 23 2.87 -8.12 -15.21
C ILE A 23 2.60 -6.62 -15.37
N LYS A 24 2.17 -5.92 -14.32
CA LYS A 24 1.92 -4.45 -14.27
C LYS A 24 0.79 -3.94 -15.18
N HIS A 25 -0.13 -4.82 -15.59
CA HIS A 25 -1.32 -4.46 -16.38
C HIS A 25 -2.47 -3.92 -15.50
N TYR A 26 -2.20 -2.90 -14.69
CA TYR A 26 -3.14 -2.37 -13.69
C TYR A 26 -4.44 -1.80 -14.32
N GLY A 27 -4.34 -1.16 -15.47
CA GLY A 27 -5.51 -0.63 -16.18
C GLY A 27 -6.46 -1.74 -16.63
N THR A 28 -5.91 -2.84 -17.15
CA THR A 28 -6.68 -4.02 -17.53
C THR A 28 -7.36 -4.66 -16.33
N VAL A 29 -6.66 -4.75 -15.18
CA VAL A 29 -7.27 -5.23 -13.93
C VAL A 29 -8.49 -4.40 -13.56
N LEU A 30 -8.39 -3.06 -13.57
CA LEU A 30 -9.53 -2.20 -13.24
C LEU A 30 -10.69 -2.33 -14.23
N TYR A 31 -10.39 -2.47 -15.53
CA TYR A 31 -11.40 -2.70 -16.57
C TYR A 31 -12.16 -4.01 -16.32
N LEU A 32 -11.43 -5.10 -16.04
CA LEU A 32 -12.02 -6.41 -15.78
C LEU A 32 -12.78 -6.44 -14.46
N SER A 33 -12.29 -5.78 -13.42
CA SER A 33 -13.00 -5.67 -12.14
C SER A 33 -14.34 -4.93 -12.28
N LYS A 34 -14.44 -3.94 -13.18
CA LYS A 34 -15.73 -3.30 -13.47
C LYS A 34 -16.74 -4.27 -14.09
N GLN A 35 -16.27 -5.24 -14.88
CA GLN A 35 -17.14 -6.31 -15.42
C GLN A 35 -17.64 -7.23 -14.30
N ILE A 36 -16.82 -7.53 -13.29
CA ILE A 36 -17.27 -8.31 -12.12
C ILE A 36 -18.43 -7.62 -11.39
N GLU A 37 -18.34 -6.31 -11.20
CA GLU A 37 -19.42 -5.57 -10.52
C GLU A 37 -20.76 -5.67 -11.27
N LEU A 38 -20.73 -5.81 -12.59
CA LEU A 38 -21.93 -6.02 -13.43
C LEU A 38 -22.46 -7.45 -13.33
N LEU A 39 -21.61 -8.44 -13.07
CA LEU A 39 -21.96 -9.85 -12.99
C LEU A 39 -22.38 -10.30 -11.58
N GLN A 40 -22.45 -9.39 -10.61
CA GLN A 40 -22.86 -9.64 -9.21
C GLN A 40 -22.10 -10.78 -8.52
N ILE A 41 -20.85 -11.03 -8.90
CA ILE A 41 -20.02 -12.02 -8.21
C ILE A 41 -19.70 -11.49 -6.81
N GLU A 42 -19.78 -12.36 -5.81
CA GLU A 42 -19.45 -12.07 -4.42
C GLU A 42 -18.02 -11.50 -4.34
N ARG A 43 -17.79 -10.51 -3.48
CA ARG A 43 -16.48 -9.84 -3.34
C ARG A 43 -15.87 -10.22 -2.00
N ASP A 44 -14.58 -10.49 -2.02
CA ASP A 44 -13.78 -10.72 -0.82
C ASP A 44 -12.77 -9.60 -0.57
N VAL A 45 -12.11 -9.66 0.59
CA VAL A 45 -11.08 -8.70 0.99
C VAL A 45 -9.88 -8.72 0.03
N CYS A 46 -9.60 -9.86 -0.62
CA CYS A 46 -8.53 -10.00 -1.60
C CYS A 46 -8.80 -9.12 -2.84
N HIS A 47 -10.02 -9.16 -3.38
CA HIS A 47 -10.43 -8.34 -4.51
C HIS A 47 -10.22 -6.85 -4.25
N PHE A 48 -10.64 -6.35 -3.08
CA PHE A 48 -10.44 -4.95 -2.72
C PHE A 48 -8.97 -4.58 -2.56
N SER A 49 -8.15 -5.48 -2.00
CA SER A 49 -6.71 -5.28 -1.86
C SER A 49 -6.01 -5.15 -3.23
N ILE A 50 -6.42 -5.97 -4.22
CA ILE A 50 -5.96 -5.89 -5.60
C ILE A 50 -6.30 -4.54 -6.23
N LEU A 51 -7.55 -4.06 -6.05
CA LEU A 51 -7.99 -2.77 -6.58
C LEU A 51 -7.19 -1.61 -5.98
N ILE A 52 -6.98 -1.61 -4.66
CA ILE A 52 -6.19 -0.59 -3.97
C ILE A 52 -4.76 -0.54 -4.52
N ASN A 53 -4.11 -1.70 -4.69
CA ASN A 53 -2.78 -1.77 -5.29
C ASN A 53 -2.77 -1.17 -6.71
N CYS A 54 -3.74 -1.54 -7.56
CA CYS A 54 -3.85 -1.01 -8.92
C CYS A 54 -4.01 0.51 -8.93
N PHE A 55 -4.91 1.06 -8.11
CA PHE A 55 -5.11 2.50 -8.00
C PHE A 55 -3.86 3.22 -7.51
N CYS A 56 -3.14 2.66 -6.52
CA CYS A 56 -1.90 3.23 -6.02
C CYS A 56 -0.80 3.24 -7.09
N ARG A 57 -0.65 2.16 -7.85
CA ARG A 57 0.33 2.05 -8.95
C ARG A 57 0.02 2.99 -10.12
N LEU A 58 -1.25 3.32 -10.33
CA LEU A 58 -1.70 4.30 -11.30
C LEU A 58 -1.69 5.74 -10.76
N GLN A 59 -1.16 5.99 -9.55
CA GLN A 59 -1.16 7.30 -8.86
C GLN A 59 -2.56 7.89 -8.61
N ARG A 60 -3.59 7.03 -8.67
CA ARG A 60 -5.00 7.33 -8.42
C ARG A 60 -5.36 6.97 -6.97
N VAL A 61 -4.48 7.31 -6.02
CA VAL A 61 -4.56 6.91 -4.60
C VAL A 61 -5.89 7.31 -3.95
N ASP A 62 -6.50 8.40 -4.39
CA ASP A 62 -7.79 8.87 -3.90
C ASP A 62 -8.90 7.81 -4.12
N PHE A 63 -8.87 7.08 -5.26
CA PHE A 63 -9.75 5.92 -5.50
C PHE A 63 -9.39 4.72 -4.61
N GLY A 64 -8.10 4.54 -4.28
CA GLY A 64 -7.67 3.54 -3.29
C GLY A 64 -8.33 3.79 -1.92
N PHE A 65 -8.36 5.05 -1.46
CA PHE A 65 -9.07 5.42 -0.24
C PHE A 65 -10.58 5.20 -0.35
N SER A 66 -11.20 5.45 -1.52
CA SER A 66 -12.61 5.11 -1.74
C SER A 66 -12.88 3.61 -1.58
N VAL A 67 -11.95 2.75 -2.04
CA VAL A 67 -12.05 1.30 -1.84
C VAL A 67 -11.87 0.92 -0.37
N LEU A 68 -10.95 1.55 0.38
CA LEU A 68 -10.85 1.37 1.83
C LEU A 68 -12.17 1.73 2.54
N GLY A 69 -12.79 2.85 2.19
CA GLY A 69 -14.10 3.23 2.71
C GLY A 69 -15.18 2.18 2.41
N LYS A 70 -15.11 1.54 1.23
CA LYS A 70 -16.00 0.44 0.84
C LYS A 70 -15.75 -0.83 1.66
N ILE A 71 -14.49 -1.18 1.96
CA ILE A 71 -14.13 -2.29 2.86
C ILE A 71 -14.82 -2.09 4.22
N ILE A 72 -14.62 -0.91 4.83
CA ILE A 72 -15.18 -0.58 6.15
C ILE A 72 -16.71 -0.56 6.11
N LYS A 73 -17.32 0.06 5.09
CA LYS A 73 -18.78 0.16 4.95
C LYS A 73 -19.46 -1.21 4.80
N LEU A 74 -18.77 -2.17 4.19
CA LEU A 74 -19.26 -3.54 4.05
C LEU A 74 -19.00 -4.39 5.30
N GLY A 75 -18.41 -3.83 6.36
CA GLY A 75 -18.13 -4.53 7.60
C GLY A 75 -16.86 -5.40 7.56
N PHE A 76 -16.02 -5.25 6.53
CA PHE A 76 -14.74 -5.94 6.47
C PHE A 76 -13.70 -5.18 7.28
N GLU A 77 -12.85 -5.92 7.99
CA GLU A 77 -11.70 -5.36 8.69
C GLU A 77 -10.54 -5.12 7.71
N PRO A 78 -10.05 -3.88 7.54
CA PRO A 78 -8.90 -3.63 6.69
C PRO A 78 -7.65 -4.31 7.23
N SER A 79 -6.91 -5.01 6.36
CA SER A 79 -5.65 -5.63 6.76
C SER A 79 -4.49 -4.62 6.79
N VAL A 80 -3.44 -4.95 7.55
CA VAL A 80 -2.16 -4.21 7.51
C VAL A 80 -1.67 -3.97 6.08
N MET A 81 -1.85 -4.95 5.19
CA MET A 81 -1.49 -4.85 3.77
C MET A 81 -2.21 -3.69 3.06
N VAL A 82 -3.49 -3.46 3.36
CA VAL A 82 -4.27 -2.36 2.78
C VAL A 82 -3.67 -1.01 3.18
N PHE A 83 -3.38 -0.82 4.47
CA PHE A 83 -2.73 0.39 4.96
C PHE A 83 -1.34 0.58 4.34
N SER A 84 -0.48 -0.45 4.38
CA SER A 84 0.84 -0.41 3.76
C SER A 84 0.80 -0.02 2.29
N THR A 85 -0.19 -0.53 1.54
CA THR A 85 -0.36 -0.26 0.11
C THR A 85 -0.74 1.19 -0.16
N LEU A 86 -1.68 1.74 0.62
CA LEU A 86 -2.10 3.15 0.51
C LEU A 86 -0.99 4.11 0.92
N ILE A 87 -0.26 3.80 2.00
CA ILE A 87 0.93 4.54 2.44
C ILE A 87 1.96 4.61 1.30
N ASN A 88 2.29 3.45 0.70
CA ASN A 88 3.20 3.40 -0.44
C ASN A 88 2.65 4.18 -1.65
N GLY A 89 1.35 4.10 -1.92
CA GLY A 89 0.68 4.89 -2.96
C GLY A 89 0.84 6.39 -2.75
N LEU A 90 0.64 6.88 -1.52
CA LEU A 90 0.88 8.28 -1.16
C LEU A 90 2.34 8.68 -1.37
N CYS A 91 3.28 7.84 -0.96
CA CYS A 91 4.72 8.06 -1.18
C CYS A 91 5.08 8.14 -2.67
N ILE A 92 4.53 7.25 -3.50
CA ILE A 92 4.73 7.25 -4.96
C ILE A 92 4.19 8.56 -5.57
N LYS A 93 3.01 9.02 -5.14
CA LYS A 93 2.41 10.30 -5.56
C LYS A 93 3.13 11.53 -4.99
N GLY A 94 4.17 11.35 -4.16
CA GLY A 94 4.93 12.43 -3.52
C GLY A 94 4.22 13.10 -2.34
N LYS A 95 3.07 12.56 -1.89
CA LYS A 95 2.30 13.10 -0.75
C LYS A 95 2.84 12.57 0.58
N ILE A 96 4.12 12.82 0.87
CA ILE A 96 4.83 12.21 2.01
C ILE A 96 4.21 12.59 3.36
N VAL A 97 3.85 13.86 3.57
CA VAL A 97 3.24 14.33 4.83
C VAL A 97 1.96 13.55 5.12
N ARG A 98 1.07 13.43 4.14
CA ARG A 98 -0.15 12.63 4.25
C ARG A 98 0.12 11.14 4.46
N ALA A 99 1.23 10.61 3.93
CA ALA A 99 1.63 9.23 4.17
C ALA A 99 2.03 9.00 5.63
N VAL A 100 2.72 9.96 6.25
CA VAL A 100 3.07 9.93 7.67
C VAL A 100 1.81 10.04 8.55
N GLU A 101 0.92 10.99 8.26
CA GLU A 101 -0.36 11.11 8.98
C GLU A 101 -1.17 9.80 8.95
N PHE A 102 -1.24 9.17 7.77
CA PHE A 102 -1.97 7.90 7.61
C PHE A 102 -1.24 6.70 8.25
N PHE A 103 0.09 6.77 8.38
CA PHE A 103 0.87 5.81 9.15
C PHE A 103 0.59 5.95 10.66
N ASP A 104 0.55 7.17 11.18
CA ASP A 104 0.26 7.42 12.59
C ASP A 104 -1.18 6.98 12.91
N GLU A 105 -2.15 7.27 12.04
CA GLU A 105 -3.54 6.78 12.16
C GLU A 105 -3.62 5.24 12.20
N MET A 106 -2.83 4.55 11.36
CA MET A 106 -2.74 3.08 11.38
C MET A 106 -2.28 2.58 12.75
N VAL A 107 -1.27 3.21 13.35
CA VAL A 107 -0.73 2.84 14.67
C VAL A 107 -1.73 3.15 15.78
N GLU A 108 -2.37 4.32 15.74
CA GLU A 108 -3.38 4.75 16.73
C GLU A 108 -4.60 3.81 16.76
N ARG A 109 -4.97 3.25 15.60
CA ARG A 109 -6.02 2.24 15.48
C ARG A 109 -5.57 0.83 15.93
N GLY A 110 -4.33 0.67 16.38
CA GLY A 110 -3.79 -0.58 16.91
C GLY A 110 -3.23 -1.54 15.85
N TYR A 111 -3.14 -1.13 14.57
CA TYR A 111 -2.50 -1.96 13.56
C TYR A 111 -0.98 -1.89 13.71
N GLN A 112 -0.31 -3.03 13.69
CA GLN A 112 1.14 -3.11 13.77
C GLN A 112 1.77 -2.93 12.38
N PRO A 113 2.54 -1.84 12.13
CA PRO A 113 3.25 -1.69 10.88
C PRO A 113 4.37 -2.72 10.75
N ASN A 114 4.54 -3.26 9.55
CA ASN A 114 5.63 -4.19 9.25
C ASN A 114 6.87 -3.46 8.70
N LEU A 115 7.95 -4.22 8.51
CA LEU A 115 9.22 -3.75 7.95
C LEU A 115 9.04 -2.94 6.66
N HIS A 116 8.13 -3.39 5.78
CA HIS A 116 7.86 -2.71 4.52
C HIS A 116 7.22 -1.33 4.75
N THR A 117 6.23 -1.23 5.64
CA THR A 117 5.58 0.05 5.97
C THR A 117 6.58 1.04 6.55
N TYR A 118 7.34 0.64 7.57
CA TYR A 118 8.36 1.50 8.19
C TYR A 118 9.39 1.99 7.17
N THR A 119 9.96 1.07 6.39
CA THR A 119 10.96 1.40 5.36
C THR A 119 10.39 2.36 4.31
N THR A 120 9.12 2.22 3.96
CA THR A 120 8.44 3.12 3.01
C THR A 120 8.34 4.55 3.53
N ILE A 121 7.95 4.74 4.79
CA ILE A 121 7.88 6.07 5.41
C ILE A 121 9.27 6.65 5.61
N ILE A 122 10.23 5.88 6.12
CA ILE A 122 11.63 6.30 6.30
C ILE A 122 12.18 6.84 4.97
N LYS A 123 12.02 6.07 3.88
CA LYS A 123 12.45 6.51 2.54
C LYS A 123 11.73 7.78 2.08
N GLY A 124 10.43 7.89 2.35
CA GLY A 124 9.65 9.09 2.06
C GLY A 124 10.18 10.32 2.78
N LEU A 125 10.42 10.22 4.10
CA LEU A 125 10.96 11.28 4.94
C LEU A 125 12.36 11.72 4.48
N CYS A 126 13.25 10.77 4.19
CA CYS A 126 14.57 11.06 3.62
C CYS A 126 14.45 11.84 2.30
N LYS A 127 13.52 11.44 1.41
CA LYS A 127 13.32 12.10 0.11
C LYS A 127 12.93 13.58 0.22
N ILE A 128 12.29 13.98 1.31
CA ILE A 128 11.89 15.38 1.57
C ILE A 128 12.83 16.11 2.54
N GLY A 129 14.02 15.56 2.80
CA GLY A 129 15.02 16.17 3.70
C GLY A 129 14.63 16.16 5.17
N LYS A 130 13.65 15.33 5.56
CA LYS A 130 13.23 15.15 6.97
C LYS A 130 14.00 14.00 7.62
N THR A 131 15.31 13.94 7.38
CA THR A 131 16.21 12.88 7.87
C THR A 131 16.16 12.70 9.40
N PRO A 132 16.10 13.75 10.24
CA PRO A 132 15.96 13.58 11.69
C PRO A 132 14.68 12.82 12.10
N ALA A 133 13.56 13.08 11.42
CA ALA A 133 12.31 12.36 11.67
C ALA A 133 12.42 10.89 11.21
N ALA A 134 13.11 10.64 10.10
CA ALA A 134 13.38 9.29 9.60
C ALA A 134 14.23 8.47 10.59
N VAL A 135 15.26 9.09 11.20
CA VAL A 135 16.06 8.46 12.27
C VAL A 135 15.21 8.20 13.52
N GLY A 136 14.33 9.13 13.90
CA GLY A 136 13.39 8.92 15.00
C GLY A 136 12.48 7.72 14.75
N LEU A 137 12.00 7.56 13.51
CA LEU A 137 11.15 6.44 13.12
C LEU A 137 11.90 5.11 13.11
N LEU A 138 13.19 5.08 12.73
CA LEU A 138 14.04 3.89 12.86
C LEU A 138 14.11 3.39 14.31
N LYS A 139 14.26 4.31 15.28
CA LYS A 139 14.28 3.95 16.71
C LYS A 139 12.92 3.39 17.17
N LYS A 140 11.81 4.00 16.73
CA LYS A 140 10.46 3.49 17.01
C LYS A 140 10.25 2.10 16.43
N MET A 141 10.77 1.85 15.23
CA MET A 141 10.71 0.57 14.55
C MET A 141 11.40 -0.54 15.38
N ASP A 142 12.61 -0.28 15.87
CA ASP A 142 13.35 -1.21 16.73
C ASP A 142 12.65 -1.46 18.08
N ASN A 143 12.17 -0.40 18.73
CA ASN A 143 11.39 -0.51 19.98
C ASN A 143 10.08 -1.29 19.81
N ALA A 144 9.50 -1.29 18.61
CA ALA A 144 8.32 -2.08 18.27
C ALA A 144 8.66 -3.55 17.93
N GLY A 145 9.91 -3.99 18.09
CA GLY A 145 10.37 -5.33 17.75
C GLY A 145 10.49 -5.58 16.24
N CYS A 146 10.37 -4.53 15.41
CA CYS A 146 10.51 -4.63 13.98
C CYS A 146 11.96 -4.34 13.60
N GLN A 147 12.74 -5.34 13.18
CA GLN A 147 14.16 -5.15 12.95
C GLN A 147 14.45 -4.44 11.60
N PRO A 148 15.18 -3.30 11.61
CA PRO A 148 15.60 -2.63 10.38
C PRO A 148 16.52 -3.52 9.54
N ASN A 149 16.40 -3.45 8.21
CA ASN A 149 17.24 -4.22 7.29
C ASN A 149 18.27 -3.33 6.58
N GLY A 150 19.13 -3.93 5.76
CA GLY A 150 20.15 -3.21 5.00
C GLY A 150 19.58 -2.10 4.10
N VAL A 151 18.36 -2.25 3.57
CA VAL A 151 17.69 -1.20 2.78
C VAL A 151 17.32 -0.01 3.66
N THR A 152 16.82 -0.26 4.87
CA THR A 152 16.48 0.80 5.82
C THR A 152 17.72 1.60 6.23
N TYR A 153 18.82 0.93 6.61
CA TYR A 153 20.06 1.60 7.01
C TYR A 153 20.72 2.35 5.85
N SER A 154 20.85 1.72 4.68
CA SER A 154 21.46 2.38 3.51
C SER A 154 20.70 3.63 3.09
N THR A 155 19.36 3.60 3.15
CA THR A 155 18.51 4.77 2.86
C THR A 155 18.78 5.92 3.82
N LEU A 156 18.99 5.64 5.11
CA LEU A 156 19.28 6.68 6.10
C LEU A 156 20.69 7.23 5.97
N ILE A 157 21.70 6.37 5.79
CA ILE A 157 23.10 6.79 5.62
C ILE A 157 23.23 7.71 4.40
N ASP A 158 22.66 7.31 3.25
CA ASP A 158 22.64 8.13 2.05
C ASP A 158 22.00 9.51 2.30
N SER A 159 20.87 9.54 3.03
CA SER A 159 20.20 10.80 3.40
C SER A 159 21.02 11.66 4.35
N LEU A 160 21.66 11.06 5.35
CA LEU A 160 22.52 11.76 6.31
C LEU A 160 23.73 12.41 5.61
N CYS A 161 24.36 11.70 4.67
CA CYS A 161 25.46 12.24 3.87
C CYS A 161 25.00 13.42 3.00
N LYS A 162 23.84 13.29 2.34
CA LYS A 162 23.26 14.36 1.51
C LYS A 162 22.89 15.60 2.30
N ASP A 163 22.36 15.41 3.51
CA ASP A 163 21.98 16.50 4.41
C ASP A 163 23.16 17.06 5.22
N ARG A 164 24.39 16.53 5.03
CA ARG A 164 25.61 16.90 5.77
C ARG A 164 25.48 16.77 7.29
N LEU A 165 24.68 15.80 7.72
CA LEU A 165 24.45 15.48 9.14
C LEU A 165 25.49 14.52 9.71
N VAL A 166 26.34 13.96 8.85
CA VAL A 166 27.52 13.17 9.21
C VAL A 166 28.74 13.78 8.50
N LYS A 167 29.85 13.90 9.22
CA LYS A 167 31.13 14.47 8.74
C LYS A 167 32.15 13.36 8.54
#